data_AF-A0A4S2LTI3-F1
#
_entry.id   AF-A0A4S2LTI3-F1
#
_cell.length_a   1.000
_cell.length_b   1.000
_cell.length_c   1.000
_cell.angle_alpha   90.00
_cell.angle_beta   90.00
_cell.angle_gamma   90.00
#
_symmetry.space_group_name_H-M   'P 1'
#
loop_
_entity.id
_entity.type
_entity.pdbx_description
1 polymer ?
#
loop_
_entity_poly.entity_id
_entity_poly.type
_entity_poly.pdbx_seq_one_letter_code
_entity_poly.pdbx_strand_id
1 'polypeptide(L)'
;MPLENFEEEGLEKIPDLRLAQWVFRGGLSKTTSAAKEELQDKIMKVIREENMAPYYEVVCKELGLRMDPQLLKTMKAENEKQLRELDDKLKDAEENLGETEVRAAMTAKAHYLSKIGDKERALSQFRLILDKVLMPGFRLDTIFHLLRIGFFFSDRKLISKYLEIASDLIEAGGDWDRRNRLKVYRGLYSLTVRDFPEAAKQFLDAVATFTSYELMDYKRFIIYTVMTAMIALKRPDLREKVIRGSEIQEVLHSLPNVREFLMSFFECRYSDFYCYLAGMEQFMSCDRYLSQHTRYYVREMRIHAFSQHLDSYSSLSLDSMASSFGVTPAFLDSELSRFIASGRLACKMDKVSGVLETTRPDNVNSHYQSMIKQGDILLNRIQKLSQVINI
;
A
#
# COMPACT_ATOMS: atom_id res chain seq x y z
N MET A 1 16.90 -0.43 24.98
CA MET A 1 17.05 -1.75 24.34
C MET A 1 17.22 -1.50 22.84
N PRO A 2 18.19 -2.13 22.17
CA PRO A 2 18.48 -1.81 20.78
C PRO A 2 17.27 -2.16 19.91
N LEU A 3 16.89 -1.22 19.03
CA LEU A 3 15.82 -1.33 18.02
C LEU A 3 16.04 -2.49 17.02
N GLU A 4 17.18 -3.18 17.11
CA GLU A 4 17.64 -4.21 16.18
C GLU A 4 17.04 -5.60 16.47
N ASN A 5 16.52 -5.87 17.68
CA ASN A 5 15.97 -7.19 18.01
C ASN A 5 14.61 -7.52 17.36
N PHE A 6 13.88 -6.53 16.83
CA PHE A 6 12.57 -6.80 16.22
C PHE A 6 12.67 -7.31 14.78
N GLU A 7 13.78 -7.09 14.08
CA GLU A 7 13.95 -7.60 12.70
C GLU A 7 14.08 -9.13 12.65
N GLU A 8 14.48 -9.76 13.75
CA GLU A 8 14.63 -11.21 13.91
C GLU A 8 13.31 -11.93 14.24
N GLU A 9 12.28 -11.21 14.70
CA GLU A 9 10.96 -11.77 15.06
C GLU A 9 9.98 -11.86 13.86
N GLY A 10 10.35 -11.36 12.68
CA GLY A 10 9.55 -11.49 11.46
C GLY A 10 9.62 -12.90 10.85
N LEU A 11 8.56 -13.38 10.16
CA LEU A 11 8.69 -14.64 9.41
C LEU A 11 9.73 -14.46 8.30
N GLU A 12 10.20 -15.58 7.76
CA GLU A 12 11.15 -15.60 6.65
C GLU A 12 10.67 -14.70 5.50
N LYS A 13 11.59 -13.85 5.01
CA LYS A 13 11.38 -12.89 3.90
C LYS A 13 11.28 -13.63 2.57
N ILE A 14 10.23 -14.41 2.40
CA ILE A 14 9.99 -15.23 1.22
C ILE A 14 8.53 -15.03 0.81
N PRO A 15 8.21 -14.48 -0.37
CA PRO A 15 9.07 -13.82 -1.36
C PRO A 15 9.54 -12.42 -0.96
N ASP A 16 10.72 -12.02 -1.45
CA ASP A 16 11.29 -10.68 -1.21
C ASP A 16 10.48 -9.58 -1.94
N LEU A 17 9.59 -8.92 -1.20
CA LEU A 17 8.78 -7.82 -1.71
C LEU A 17 9.62 -6.58 -2.10
N ARG A 18 10.86 -6.48 -1.60
CA ARG A 18 11.84 -5.45 -1.97
C ARG A 18 12.24 -5.56 -3.44
N LEU A 19 12.39 -6.78 -3.96
CA LEU A 19 12.73 -7.02 -5.37
C LEU A 19 11.66 -6.49 -6.29
N ALA A 20 10.39 -6.77 -5.98
CA ALA A 20 9.29 -6.30 -6.78
C ALA A 20 9.12 -4.77 -6.73
N GLN A 21 9.54 -4.11 -5.64
CA GLN A 21 9.61 -2.65 -5.59
C GLN A 21 10.76 -2.09 -6.44
N TRP A 22 11.92 -2.75 -6.48
CA TRP A 22 13.05 -2.33 -7.32
C TRP A 22 12.77 -2.51 -8.80
N VAL A 23 12.16 -3.63 -9.20
CA VAL A 23 11.73 -3.87 -10.58
C VAL A 23 10.73 -2.81 -11.02
N PHE A 24 9.74 -2.51 -10.16
CA PHE A 24 8.79 -1.43 -10.43
C PHE A 24 9.49 -0.07 -10.60
N ARG A 25 10.48 0.25 -9.74
CA ARG A 25 11.27 1.49 -9.86
C ARG A 25 12.13 1.55 -11.12
N GLY A 26 12.67 0.41 -11.56
CA GLY A 26 13.43 0.28 -12.80
C GLY A 26 12.58 0.50 -14.06
N GLY A 27 11.31 0.06 -14.03
CA GLY A 27 10.37 0.20 -15.14
C GLY A 27 9.77 1.60 -15.30
N LEU A 28 9.96 2.51 -14.33
CA LEU A 28 9.44 3.86 -14.43
C LEU A 28 10.24 4.72 -15.43
N SER A 29 9.55 5.49 -16.27
CA SER A 29 10.18 6.44 -17.20
C SER A 29 10.83 7.64 -16.49
N LYS A 30 10.42 7.93 -15.25
CA LYS A 30 10.86 9.09 -14.46
C LYS A 30 12.14 8.85 -13.64
N THR A 31 12.61 7.62 -13.51
CA THR A 31 13.84 7.33 -12.74
C THR A 31 15.08 7.71 -13.55
N THR A 32 15.99 8.47 -12.92
CA THR A 32 17.27 8.91 -13.51
C THR A 32 18.08 7.70 -13.96
N SER A 33 18.78 7.80 -15.10
CA SER A 33 19.57 6.69 -15.69
C SER A 33 20.53 6.04 -14.68
N ALA A 34 21.23 6.85 -13.88
CA ALA A 34 22.16 6.37 -12.85
C ALA A 34 21.48 5.53 -11.75
N ALA A 35 20.28 5.93 -11.31
CA ALA A 35 19.51 5.17 -10.33
C ALA A 35 18.95 3.86 -10.91
N LYS A 36 18.71 3.81 -12.23
CA LYS A 36 18.30 2.58 -12.92
C LYS A 36 19.43 1.57 -12.97
N GLU A 37 20.66 2.00 -13.26
CA GLU A 37 21.85 1.14 -13.30
C GLU A 37 22.17 0.55 -11.92
N GLU A 38 22.17 1.38 -10.86
CA GLU A 38 22.37 0.87 -9.49
C GLU A 38 21.26 -0.10 -9.04
N LEU A 39 20.01 0.14 -9.45
CA LEU A 39 18.90 -0.76 -9.16
C LEU A 39 19.01 -2.06 -9.95
N GLN A 40 19.43 -2.00 -11.22
CA GLN A 40 19.68 -3.17 -12.04
C GLN A 40 20.80 -4.03 -11.45
N ASP A 41 21.89 -3.43 -10.97
CA ASP A 41 22.97 -4.17 -10.30
C ASP A 41 22.51 -4.84 -9.01
N LYS A 42 21.69 -4.16 -8.21
CA LYS A 42 21.09 -4.74 -6.98
C LYS A 42 20.14 -5.89 -7.30
N ILE A 43 19.29 -5.73 -8.32
CA ILE A 43 18.38 -6.78 -8.78
C ILE A 43 19.19 -7.98 -9.30
N MET A 44 20.21 -7.75 -10.12
CA MET A 44 21.04 -8.82 -10.68
C MET A 44 21.85 -9.57 -9.63
N LYS A 45 22.31 -8.90 -8.56
CA LYS A 45 22.97 -9.57 -7.42
C LYS A 45 22.01 -10.51 -6.71
N VAL A 46 20.81 -10.05 -6.35
CA VAL A 46 19.84 -10.90 -5.64
C VAL A 46 19.32 -12.03 -6.53
N ILE A 47 19.11 -11.79 -7.83
CA ILE A 47 18.70 -12.85 -8.76
C ILE A 47 19.79 -13.93 -8.88
N ARG A 48 21.08 -13.56 -8.81
CA ARG A 48 22.22 -14.48 -8.80
C ARG A 48 22.38 -15.22 -7.47
N GLU A 49 22.14 -14.55 -6.35
CA GLU A 49 22.21 -15.15 -5.01
C GLU A 49 21.06 -16.13 -4.77
N GLU A 50 19.86 -15.82 -5.29
CA GLU A 50 18.64 -16.57 -5.00
C GLU A 50 18.11 -17.42 -6.17
N ASN A 51 18.86 -17.51 -7.28
CA ASN A 51 18.57 -18.39 -8.42
C ASN A 51 17.12 -18.29 -8.97
N MET A 52 16.57 -17.08 -9.02
CA MET A 52 15.19 -16.84 -9.42
C MET A 52 14.99 -16.88 -10.95
N ALA A 53 15.03 -18.07 -11.56
CA ALA A 53 14.98 -18.22 -13.01
C ALA A 53 13.66 -17.75 -13.68
N PRO A 54 12.46 -18.13 -13.18
CA PRO A 54 11.18 -17.68 -13.73
C PRO A 54 10.92 -16.19 -13.49
N TYR A 55 11.36 -15.66 -12.33
CA TYR A 55 11.27 -14.25 -12.06
C TYR A 55 12.17 -13.42 -12.98
N TYR A 56 13.36 -13.91 -13.32
CA TYR A 56 14.25 -13.27 -14.28
C TYR A 56 13.62 -13.15 -15.68
N GLU A 57 12.84 -14.15 -16.13
CA GLU A 57 12.09 -14.06 -17.38
C GLU A 57 11.00 -12.98 -17.35
N VAL A 58 10.30 -12.82 -16.21
CA VAL A 58 9.29 -11.76 -16.03
C VAL A 58 9.95 -10.39 -15.96
N VAL A 59 11.04 -10.26 -15.19
CA VAL A 59 11.78 -9.01 -15.01
C VAL A 59 12.44 -8.55 -16.32
N CYS A 60 13.02 -9.46 -17.11
CA CYS A 60 13.57 -9.11 -18.42
C CYS A 60 12.48 -8.66 -19.41
N LYS A 61 11.27 -9.23 -19.33
CA LYS A 61 10.12 -8.76 -20.12
C LYS A 61 9.64 -7.37 -19.67
N GLU A 62 9.55 -7.12 -18.37
CA GLU A 62 9.09 -5.84 -17.82
C GLU A 62 10.10 -4.69 -18.00
N LEU A 63 11.39 -4.99 -17.90
CA LEU A 63 12.47 -4.00 -18.03
C LEU A 63 13.04 -3.87 -19.45
N GLY A 64 12.63 -4.74 -20.38
CA GLY A 64 13.14 -4.76 -21.76
C GLY A 64 14.65 -5.08 -21.85
N LEU A 65 15.19 -5.79 -20.87
CA LEU A 65 16.61 -6.16 -20.81
C LEU A 65 16.90 -7.36 -21.72
N ARG A 66 18.09 -7.39 -22.33
CA ARG A 66 18.55 -8.56 -23.11
C ARG A 66 18.75 -9.74 -22.15
N MET A 67 18.10 -10.85 -22.47
CA MET A 67 18.16 -12.09 -21.70
C MET A 67 19.54 -12.73 -21.88
N ASP A 68 20.23 -13.04 -20.78
CA ASP A 68 21.45 -13.85 -20.81
C ASP A 68 21.10 -15.35 -20.78
N PRO A 69 21.21 -16.08 -21.91
CA PRO A 69 20.74 -17.47 -22.00
C PRO A 69 21.63 -18.45 -21.24
N GLN A 70 22.88 -18.08 -20.94
CA GLN A 70 23.82 -18.92 -20.18
C GLN A 70 23.49 -18.90 -18.69
N LEU A 71 23.21 -17.72 -18.13
CA LEU A 71 22.83 -17.55 -16.72
C LEU A 71 21.47 -18.22 -16.43
N LEU A 72 20.52 -18.12 -17.36
CA LEU A 72 19.24 -18.82 -17.26
C LEU A 72 19.39 -20.35 -17.20
N LYS A 73 20.31 -20.92 -17.98
CA LYS A 73 20.52 -22.37 -18.01
C LYS A 73 21.19 -22.87 -16.74
N THR A 74 22.15 -22.14 -16.18
CA THR A 74 22.77 -22.49 -14.90
C THR A 74 21.76 -22.41 -13.75
N MET A 75 20.95 -21.35 -13.71
CA MET A 75 19.90 -21.19 -12.69
C MET A 75 18.81 -22.25 -12.80
N LYS A 76 18.36 -22.61 -14.01
CA LYS A 76 17.38 -23.70 -14.21
C LYS A 76 17.94 -25.05 -13.76
N ALA A 77 19.21 -25.34 -14.06
CA ALA A 77 19.86 -26.58 -13.64
C ALA A 77 20.00 -26.69 -12.12
N GLU A 78 20.33 -25.58 -11.43
CA GLU A 78 20.37 -25.55 -9.96
C GLU A 78 18.98 -25.66 -9.34
N ASN A 79 17.97 -25.01 -9.93
CA ASN A 79 16.59 -25.13 -9.47
C ASN A 79 16.04 -26.55 -9.61
N GLU A 80 16.33 -27.23 -10.72
CA GLU A 80 15.94 -28.62 -10.89
C GLU A 80 16.62 -29.56 -9.89
N LYS A 81 17.89 -29.33 -9.54
CA LYS A 81 18.59 -30.11 -8.52
C LYS A 81 17.95 -29.94 -7.14
N GLN A 82 17.73 -28.70 -6.72
CA GLN A 82 17.11 -28.44 -5.41
C GLN A 82 15.65 -28.90 -5.35
N LEU A 83 14.89 -28.80 -6.45
CA LEU A 83 13.54 -29.37 -6.53
C LEU A 83 13.56 -30.89 -6.37
N ARG A 84 14.51 -31.59 -7.00
CA ARG A 84 14.67 -33.05 -6.84
C ARG A 84 15.03 -33.42 -5.40
N GLU A 85 15.97 -32.73 -4.79
CA GLU A 85 16.31 -32.97 -3.37
C GLU A 85 15.12 -32.75 -2.43
N LEU A 86 14.28 -31.76 -2.70
CA LEU A 86 13.06 -31.51 -1.92
C LEU A 86 11.96 -32.53 -2.21
N ASP A 87 11.87 -33.03 -3.44
CA ASP A 87 10.95 -34.11 -3.82
C ASP A 87 11.35 -35.46 -3.22
N ASP A 88 12.65 -35.73 -3.13
CA ASP A 88 13.17 -36.95 -2.51
C ASP A 88 12.98 -36.89 -0.99
N LYS A 89 13.24 -35.73 -0.36
CA LYS A 89 12.89 -35.51 1.07
C LYS A 89 11.40 -35.67 1.35
N LEU A 90 10.54 -35.28 0.40
CA LEU A 90 9.09 -35.47 0.53
C LEU A 90 8.72 -36.96 0.48
N LYS A 91 9.29 -37.72 -0.46
CA LYS A 91 9.06 -39.18 -0.55
C LYS A 91 9.59 -39.89 0.68
N ASP A 92 10.79 -39.55 1.13
CA ASP A 92 11.39 -40.12 2.34
C ASP A 92 10.52 -39.82 3.57
N ALA A 93 9.95 -38.62 3.66
CA ALA A 93 9.04 -38.25 4.74
C ALA A 93 7.68 -38.97 4.64
N GLU A 94 7.16 -39.20 3.43
CA GLU A 94 5.91 -39.94 3.21
C GLU A 94 6.07 -41.44 3.49
N GLU A 95 7.24 -42.02 3.19
CA GLU A 95 7.51 -43.45 3.38
C GLU A 95 7.97 -43.80 4.81
N ASN A 96 8.75 -42.93 5.46
CA ASN A 96 9.42 -43.25 6.73
C ASN A 96 8.94 -42.44 7.94
N LEU A 97 8.29 -41.28 7.75
CA LEU A 97 8.06 -40.29 8.81
C LEU A 97 6.58 -39.95 9.01
N GLY A 98 6.28 -39.23 10.10
CA GLY A 98 4.92 -38.85 10.46
C GLY A 98 4.38 -37.65 9.68
N GLU A 99 3.07 -37.39 9.82
CA GLU A 99 2.38 -36.28 9.12
C GLU A 99 3.01 -34.90 9.37
N THR A 100 3.65 -34.68 10.51
CA THR A 100 4.34 -33.43 10.85
C THR A 100 5.53 -33.14 9.96
N GLU A 101 6.29 -34.17 9.60
CA GLU A 101 7.51 -34.04 8.79
C GLU A 101 7.17 -33.95 7.30
N VAL A 102 6.14 -34.69 6.86
CA VAL A 102 5.53 -34.53 5.53
C VAL A 102 5.06 -33.08 5.32
N ARG A 103 4.42 -32.47 6.32
CA ARG A 103 3.99 -31.06 6.25
C ARG A 103 5.18 -30.10 6.19
N ALA A 104 6.21 -30.30 7.01
CA ALA A 104 7.41 -29.46 7.00
C ALA A 104 8.17 -29.53 5.66
N ALA A 105 8.25 -30.72 5.06
CA ALA A 105 8.82 -30.90 3.74
C ALA A 105 7.94 -30.23 2.65
N MET A 106 6.61 -30.29 2.77
CA MET A 106 5.71 -29.59 1.84
C MET A 106 5.82 -28.08 1.93
N THR A 107 5.91 -27.52 3.15
CA THR A 107 6.10 -26.08 3.36
C THR A 107 7.45 -25.65 2.82
N ALA A 108 8.53 -26.40 3.10
CA ALA A 108 9.86 -26.11 2.55
C ALA A 108 9.86 -26.08 1.01
N LYS A 109 9.20 -27.05 0.36
CA LYS A 109 9.02 -27.06 -1.10
C LYS A 109 8.22 -25.85 -1.58
N ALA A 110 7.16 -25.47 -0.87
CA ALA A 110 6.34 -24.31 -1.22
C ALA A 110 7.09 -22.97 -1.01
N HIS A 111 7.91 -22.85 0.04
CA HIS A 111 8.81 -21.72 0.24
C HIS A 111 9.83 -21.65 -0.89
N TYR A 112 10.41 -22.78 -1.30
CA TYR A 112 11.37 -22.81 -2.41
C TYR A 112 10.74 -22.39 -3.75
N LEU A 113 9.54 -22.89 -4.07
CA LEU A 113 8.80 -22.48 -5.27
C LEU A 113 8.42 -20.99 -5.24
N SER A 114 8.06 -20.46 -4.07
CA SER A 114 7.74 -19.03 -3.93
C SER A 114 8.98 -18.14 -3.98
N LYS A 115 10.14 -18.64 -3.53
CA LYS A 115 11.45 -18.02 -3.68
C LYS A 115 11.88 -17.93 -5.14
N ILE A 116 11.68 -18.99 -5.91
CA ILE A 116 11.96 -19.02 -7.36
C ILE A 116 11.04 -18.05 -8.14
N GLY A 117 9.84 -17.77 -7.62
CA GLY A 117 8.85 -16.90 -8.26
C GLY A 117 7.92 -17.62 -9.24
N ASP A 118 7.75 -18.94 -9.11
CA ASP A 118 6.80 -19.71 -9.91
C ASP A 118 5.37 -19.59 -9.35
N LYS A 119 4.59 -18.63 -9.86
CA LYS A 119 3.24 -18.32 -9.36
C LYS A 119 2.31 -19.54 -9.34
N GLU A 120 2.20 -20.27 -10.44
CA GLU A 120 1.18 -21.32 -10.60
C GLU A 120 1.47 -22.56 -9.74
N ARG A 121 2.73 -23.03 -9.78
CA ARG A 121 3.18 -24.20 -9.00
C ARG A 121 3.16 -23.93 -7.50
N ALA A 122 3.53 -22.71 -7.08
CA ALA A 122 3.42 -22.31 -5.69
C ALA A 122 1.94 -22.33 -5.23
N LEU A 123 1.02 -21.74 -6.01
CA LEU A 123 -0.40 -21.71 -5.65
C LEU A 123 -1.02 -23.11 -5.53
N SER A 124 -0.68 -24.04 -6.43
CA SER A 124 -1.16 -25.43 -6.31
C SER A 124 -0.62 -26.11 -5.05
N GLN A 125 0.68 -25.95 -4.77
CA GLN A 125 1.31 -26.57 -3.61
C GLN A 125 0.73 -26.02 -2.29
N PHE A 126 0.52 -24.69 -2.21
CA PHE A 126 -0.09 -24.08 -1.02
C PHE A 126 -1.56 -24.48 -0.83
N ARG A 127 -2.32 -24.74 -1.90
CA ARG A 127 -3.68 -25.28 -1.76
C ARG A 127 -3.66 -26.70 -1.19
N LEU A 128 -2.77 -27.56 -1.66
CA LEU A 128 -2.60 -28.91 -1.10
C LEU A 128 -2.21 -28.88 0.39
N ILE A 129 -1.41 -27.90 0.79
CA ILE A 129 -1.05 -27.69 2.20
C ILE A 129 -2.29 -27.26 3.01
N LEU A 130 -3.10 -26.32 2.51
CA LEU A 130 -4.31 -25.86 3.19
C LEU A 130 -5.33 -26.98 3.42
N ASP A 131 -5.42 -27.93 2.49
CA ASP A 131 -6.34 -29.07 2.63
C ASP A 131 -5.85 -30.09 3.67
N LYS A 132 -4.53 -30.24 3.84
CA LYS A 132 -3.92 -31.18 4.80
C LYS A 132 -3.76 -30.59 6.21
N VAL A 133 -3.71 -29.27 6.36
CA VAL A 133 -3.44 -28.62 7.65
C VAL A 133 -4.73 -28.41 8.45
N LEU A 134 -4.83 -29.11 9.58
CA LEU A 134 -5.95 -28.99 10.53
C LEU A 134 -5.77 -27.84 11.54
N MET A 135 -4.54 -27.44 11.86
CA MET A 135 -4.29 -26.45 12.91
C MET A 135 -4.48 -25.01 12.38
N PRO A 136 -5.31 -24.17 13.04
CA PRO A 136 -5.67 -22.85 12.53
C PRO A 136 -4.49 -21.89 12.41
N GLY A 137 -3.50 -21.95 13.32
CA GLY A 137 -2.30 -21.11 13.27
C GLY A 137 -1.47 -21.33 12.00
N PHE A 138 -1.13 -22.60 11.70
CA PHE A 138 -0.40 -22.94 10.46
C PHE A 138 -1.20 -22.63 9.19
N ARG A 139 -2.53 -22.78 9.25
CA ARG A 139 -3.41 -22.41 8.14
C ARG A 139 -3.34 -20.91 7.85
N LEU A 140 -3.34 -20.08 8.89
CA LEU A 140 -3.15 -18.63 8.76
C LEU A 140 -1.77 -18.27 8.22
N ASP A 141 -0.71 -18.90 8.72
CA ASP A 141 0.65 -18.63 8.24
C ASP A 141 0.80 -19.00 6.75
N THR A 142 0.15 -20.07 6.30
CA THR A 142 0.08 -20.46 4.88
C THR A 142 -0.69 -19.43 4.04
N ILE A 143 -1.79 -18.89 4.57
CA ILE A 143 -2.56 -17.82 3.90
C ILE A 143 -1.75 -16.53 3.81
N PHE A 144 -0.97 -16.17 4.84
CA PHE A 144 -0.07 -15.01 4.77
C PHE A 144 0.99 -15.16 3.69
N HIS A 145 1.52 -16.36 3.46
CA HIS A 145 2.41 -16.62 2.31
C HIS A 145 1.71 -16.44 0.97
N LEU A 146 0.47 -16.94 0.83
CA LEU A 146 -0.34 -16.73 -0.37
C LEU A 146 -0.64 -15.24 -0.63
N LEU A 147 -0.93 -14.49 0.43
CA LEU A 147 -1.12 -13.04 0.36
C LEU A 147 0.16 -12.34 -0.11
N ARG A 148 1.33 -12.71 0.43
CA ARG A 148 2.64 -12.18 -0.01
C ARG A 148 2.91 -12.44 -1.49
N ILE A 149 2.62 -13.65 -1.98
CA ILE A 149 2.71 -13.96 -3.42
C ILE A 149 1.73 -13.08 -4.22
N GLY A 150 0.51 -12.88 -3.72
CA GLY A 150 -0.46 -11.96 -4.29
C GLY A 150 0.07 -10.53 -4.41
N PHE A 151 0.70 -10.01 -3.34
CA PHE A 151 1.34 -8.69 -3.35
C PHE A 151 2.55 -8.63 -4.28
N PHE A 152 3.35 -9.70 -4.36
CA PHE A 152 4.50 -9.77 -5.26
C PHE A 152 4.07 -9.60 -6.73
N PHE A 153 3.04 -10.32 -7.17
CA PHE A 153 2.47 -10.22 -8.52
C PHE A 153 1.41 -9.11 -8.71
N SER A 154 1.11 -8.34 -7.65
CA SER A 154 0.06 -7.30 -7.65
C SER A 154 -1.33 -7.76 -8.11
N ASP A 155 -1.69 -9.02 -7.82
CA ASP A 155 -2.98 -9.60 -8.21
C ASP A 155 -4.08 -9.30 -7.18
N ARG A 156 -4.83 -8.21 -7.41
CA ARG A 156 -5.85 -7.71 -6.46
C ARG A 156 -6.96 -8.72 -6.17
N LYS A 157 -7.38 -9.51 -7.16
CA LYS A 157 -8.49 -10.48 -6.99
C LYS A 157 -8.08 -11.61 -6.06
N LEU A 158 -6.84 -12.07 -6.17
CA LEU A 158 -6.30 -13.11 -5.31
C LEU A 158 -6.19 -12.63 -3.86
N ILE A 159 -5.69 -11.41 -3.67
CA ILE A 159 -5.54 -10.79 -2.35
C ILE A 159 -6.90 -10.65 -1.65
N SER A 160 -7.92 -10.14 -2.34
CA SER A 160 -9.26 -9.97 -1.76
C SER A 160 -9.83 -11.29 -1.22
N LYS A 161 -9.75 -12.37 -2.00
CA LYS A 161 -10.28 -13.68 -1.62
C LYS A 161 -9.57 -14.24 -0.38
N TYR A 162 -8.24 -14.16 -0.35
CA TYR A 162 -7.48 -14.70 0.78
C TYR A 162 -7.54 -13.80 2.02
N LEU A 163 -7.81 -12.51 1.88
CA LEU A 163 -8.07 -11.62 3.02
C LEU A 163 -9.39 -11.96 3.71
N GLU A 164 -10.46 -12.24 2.95
CA GLU A 164 -11.74 -12.68 3.51
C GLU A 164 -11.60 -14.02 4.26
N ILE A 165 -10.93 -15.00 3.65
CA ILE A 165 -10.67 -16.30 4.30
C ILE A 165 -9.83 -16.11 5.58
N ALA A 166 -8.85 -15.20 5.56
CA ALA A 166 -8.04 -14.90 6.73
C ALA A 166 -8.82 -14.20 7.84
N SER A 167 -9.77 -13.31 7.51
CA SER A 167 -10.61 -12.68 8.53
C SER A 167 -11.51 -13.71 9.22
N ASP A 168 -12.13 -14.60 8.47
CA ASP A 168 -13.00 -15.65 9.03
C ASP A 168 -12.21 -16.59 9.96
N LEU A 169 -10.98 -16.94 9.57
CA LEU A 169 -10.10 -17.78 10.38
C LEU A 169 -9.58 -17.09 11.64
N ILE A 170 -9.36 -15.77 11.62
CA ILE A 170 -8.93 -15.01 12.80
C ILE A 170 -10.10 -14.77 13.77
N GLU A 171 -11.34 -14.69 13.29
CA GLU A 171 -12.50 -14.68 14.18
C GLU A 171 -12.67 -16.02 14.91
N ALA A 172 -12.29 -17.13 14.25
CA ALA A 172 -12.26 -18.46 14.86
C ALA A 172 -11.01 -18.72 15.73
N GLY A 173 -9.86 -18.13 15.39
CA GLY A 173 -8.57 -18.30 16.04
C GLY A 173 -8.11 -17.03 16.73
N GLY A 174 -8.25 -16.96 18.06
CA GLY A 174 -7.98 -15.78 18.90
C GLY A 174 -6.51 -15.34 19.05
N ASP A 175 -5.66 -15.57 18.06
CA ASP A 175 -4.26 -15.18 18.08
C ASP A 175 -4.10 -13.68 17.82
N TRP A 176 -3.70 -12.94 18.86
CA TRP A 176 -3.61 -11.49 18.80
C TRP A 176 -2.48 -10.98 17.87
N ASP A 177 -1.32 -11.64 17.82
CA ASP A 177 -0.22 -11.24 16.92
C ASP A 177 -0.59 -11.43 15.44
N ARG A 178 -1.18 -12.58 15.09
CA ARG A 178 -1.68 -12.85 13.73
C ARG A 178 -2.77 -11.85 13.30
N ARG A 179 -3.61 -11.41 14.24
CA ARG A 179 -4.61 -10.36 13.99
C ARG A 179 -3.95 -9.03 13.64
N ASN A 180 -2.87 -8.64 14.31
CA ASN A 180 -2.15 -7.40 14.00
C ASN A 180 -1.49 -7.45 12.62
N ARG A 181 -0.88 -8.59 12.27
CA ARG A 181 -0.34 -8.81 10.92
C ARG A 181 -1.42 -8.70 9.85
N LEU A 182 -2.59 -9.30 10.08
CA LEU A 182 -3.73 -9.18 9.15
C LEU A 182 -4.15 -7.71 8.98
N LYS A 183 -4.15 -6.88 10.05
CA LYS A 183 -4.44 -5.44 9.93
C LYS A 183 -3.45 -4.74 8.98
N VAL A 184 -2.16 -5.07 9.06
CA VAL A 184 -1.14 -4.52 8.15
C VAL A 184 -1.39 -4.97 6.71
N TYR A 185 -1.66 -6.27 6.48
CA TYR A 185 -1.98 -6.80 5.15
C TYR A 185 -3.24 -6.17 4.55
N ARG A 186 -4.30 -6.02 5.35
CA ARG A 186 -5.56 -5.40 4.95
C ARG A 186 -5.36 -3.92 4.66
N GLY A 187 -4.61 -3.19 5.50
CA GLY A 187 -4.31 -1.78 5.29
C GLY A 187 -3.52 -1.55 4.00
N LEU A 188 -2.57 -2.44 3.72
CA LEU A 188 -1.80 -2.41 2.47
C LEU A 188 -2.67 -2.71 1.25
N TYR A 189 -3.63 -3.62 1.35
CA TYR A 189 -4.59 -3.86 0.28
C TYR A 189 -5.54 -2.67 0.07
N SER A 190 -6.09 -2.09 1.14
CA SER A 190 -6.96 -0.90 1.08
C SER A 190 -6.24 0.29 0.42
N LEU A 191 -4.93 0.44 0.64
CA LEU A 191 -4.09 1.39 -0.11
C LEU A 191 -4.14 1.16 -1.64
N THR A 192 -4.13 -0.09 -2.11
CA THR A 192 -4.20 -0.42 -3.55
C THR A 192 -5.58 -0.23 -4.18
N VAL A 193 -6.64 -0.17 -3.36
CA VAL A 193 -8.03 0.02 -3.81
C VAL A 193 -8.47 1.49 -3.67
N ARG A 194 -7.63 2.36 -3.08
CA ARG A 194 -7.89 3.78 -2.73
C ARG A 194 -8.80 3.98 -1.52
N ASP A 195 -8.98 2.98 -0.67
CA ASP A 195 -9.69 3.14 0.60
C ASP A 195 -8.73 3.62 1.70
N PHE A 196 -8.44 4.92 1.67
CA PHE A 196 -7.63 5.59 2.70
C PHE A 196 -8.25 5.60 4.11
N PRO A 197 -9.57 5.79 4.31
CA PRO A 197 -10.14 5.81 5.66
C PRO A 197 -10.09 4.46 6.35
N GLU A 198 -10.29 3.35 5.63
CA GLU A 198 -10.09 2.03 6.21
C GLU A 198 -8.62 1.74 6.48
N ALA A 199 -7.73 2.08 5.53
CA ALA A 199 -6.29 1.89 5.67
C ALA A 199 -5.73 2.64 6.89
N ALA A 200 -6.11 3.91 7.07
CA ALA A 200 -5.64 4.73 8.20
C ALA A 200 -6.03 4.12 9.55
N LYS A 201 -7.25 3.60 9.69
CA LYS A 201 -7.69 2.94 10.94
C LYS A 201 -6.85 1.71 11.24
N GLN A 202 -6.65 0.86 10.24
CA GLN A 202 -5.91 -0.40 10.41
C GLN A 202 -4.42 -0.16 10.67
N PHE A 203 -3.83 0.83 10.02
CA PHE A 203 -2.43 1.18 10.26
C PHE A 203 -2.21 1.82 11.61
N LEU A 204 -3.08 2.75 12.04
CA LEU A 204 -2.95 3.39 13.36
C LEU A 204 -3.07 2.38 14.50
N ASP A 205 -3.99 1.42 14.37
CA ASP A 205 -4.12 0.33 15.34
C ASP A 205 -2.90 -0.60 15.40
N ALA A 206 -2.13 -0.69 14.32
CA ALA A 206 -1.02 -1.62 14.17
C ALA A 206 0.36 -0.98 14.44
N VAL A 207 0.44 0.34 14.72
CA VAL A 207 1.71 1.03 14.99
C VAL A 207 2.39 0.51 16.25
N ALA A 208 1.61 0.29 17.30
CA ALA A 208 2.13 -0.09 18.62
C ALA A 208 2.68 -1.51 18.68
N THR A 209 2.28 -2.35 17.73
CA THR A 209 2.42 -3.80 17.82
C THR A 209 2.90 -4.37 16.49
N PHE A 210 3.73 -3.59 15.80
CA PHE A 210 4.21 -3.93 14.47
C PHE A 210 5.27 -5.04 14.53
N THR A 211 4.91 -6.21 14.01
CA THR A 211 5.79 -7.39 13.89
C THR A 211 6.02 -7.82 12.43
N SER A 212 5.51 -7.04 11.46
CA SER A 212 5.44 -7.43 10.04
C SER A 212 6.64 -6.98 9.19
N TYR A 213 7.86 -7.33 9.61
CA TYR A 213 9.11 -6.99 8.87
C TYR A 213 9.24 -7.68 7.50
N GLU A 214 8.42 -8.70 7.24
CA GLU A 214 8.29 -9.37 5.93
C GLU A 214 7.79 -8.42 4.83
N LEU A 215 6.84 -7.54 5.18
CA LEU A 215 6.18 -6.65 4.21
C LEU A 215 7.02 -5.41 3.95
N MET A 216 7.47 -4.79 5.02
CA MET A 216 8.15 -3.51 4.98
C MET A 216 8.91 -3.21 6.26
N ASP A 217 9.90 -2.34 6.13
CA ASP A 217 10.62 -1.77 7.26
C ASP A 217 9.70 -0.85 8.08
N TYR A 218 9.88 -0.82 9.40
CA TYR A 218 9.06 -0.04 10.33
C TYR A 218 9.05 1.45 9.98
N LYS A 219 10.18 1.99 9.52
CA LYS A 219 10.26 3.37 9.03
C LYS A 219 9.30 3.63 7.87
N ARG A 220 9.25 2.72 6.88
CA ARG A 220 8.34 2.84 5.74
C ARG A 220 6.89 2.66 6.15
N PHE A 221 6.63 1.78 7.12
CA PHE A 221 5.30 1.57 7.66
C PHE A 221 4.74 2.87 8.23
N ILE A 222 5.53 3.57 9.04
CA ILE A 222 5.13 4.87 9.62
C ILE A 222 4.90 5.93 8.55
N ILE A 223 5.71 5.95 7.47
CA ILE A 223 5.44 6.84 6.33
C ILE A 223 4.03 6.58 5.77
N TYR A 224 3.66 5.32 5.51
CA TYR A 224 2.32 5.01 5.00
C TYR A 224 1.21 5.33 6.01
N THR A 225 1.42 5.09 7.30
CA THR A 225 0.48 5.44 8.36
C THR A 225 0.22 6.94 8.38
N VAL A 226 1.27 7.77 8.39
CA VAL A 226 1.14 9.24 8.38
C VAL A 226 0.43 9.70 7.11
N MET A 227 0.79 9.17 5.95
CA MET A 227 0.22 9.59 4.67
C MET A 227 -1.27 9.26 4.56
N THR A 228 -1.68 8.06 4.99
CA THR A 228 -3.09 7.65 5.01
C THR A 228 -3.89 8.42 6.06
N ALA A 229 -3.30 8.65 7.25
CA ALA A 229 -3.93 9.39 8.32
C ALA A 229 -4.22 10.86 7.94
N MET A 230 -3.32 11.52 7.20
CA MET A 230 -3.51 12.91 6.76
C MET A 230 -4.70 13.11 5.82
N ILE A 231 -5.06 12.10 5.01
CA ILE A 231 -6.27 12.14 4.16
C ILE A 231 -7.52 11.73 4.95
N ALA A 232 -7.40 10.67 5.75
CA ALA A 232 -8.56 10.02 6.35
C ALA A 232 -9.11 10.74 7.60
N LEU A 233 -8.22 11.28 8.44
CA LEU A 233 -8.58 11.80 9.74
C LEU A 233 -8.88 13.30 9.69
N LYS A 234 -9.83 13.70 10.54
CA LYS A 234 -10.08 15.12 10.80
C LYS A 234 -8.99 15.67 11.74
N ARG A 235 -8.85 17.00 11.75
CA ARG A 235 -7.85 17.72 12.55
C ARG A 235 -7.79 17.33 14.05
N PRO A 236 -8.90 17.16 14.80
CA PRO A 236 -8.82 16.75 16.20
C PRO A 236 -8.24 15.33 16.35
N ASP A 237 -8.72 14.38 15.54
CA ASP A 237 -8.28 12.99 15.58
C ASP A 237 -6.81 12.86 15.16
N LEU A 238 -6.37 13.64 14.18
CA LEU A 238 -4.97 13.68 13.75
C LEU A 238 -4.04 14.17 14.87
N ARG A 239 -4.48 15.16 15.65
CA ARG A 239 -3.71 15.69 16.78
C ARG A 239 -3.53 14.63 17.86
N GLU A 240 -4.59 13.92 18.21
CA GLU A 240 -4.58 12.94 19.28
C GLU A 240 -3.83 11.66 18.88
N LYS A 241 -4.11 11.12 17.70
CA LYS A 241 -3.59 9.81 17.29
C LYS A 241 -2.20 9.86 16.67
N VAL A 242 -1.87 10.92 15.93
CA VAL A 242 -0.62 10.99 15.15
C VAL A 242 0.40 11.92 15.78
N ILE A 243 -0.01 13.15 16.15
CA ILE A 243 0.91 14.16 16.68
C ILE A 243 1.33 13.84 18.12
N ARG A 244 0.38 13.37 18.94
CA ARG A 244 0.64 12.99 20.35
C ARG A 244 1.03 11.53 20.52
N GLY A 245 1.04 10.73 19.45
CA GLY A 245 1.47 9.34 19.50
C GLY A 245 2.98 9.25 19.68
N SER A 246 3.44 8.64 20.78
CA SER A 246 4.86 8.53 21.12
C SER A 246 5.67 7.75 20.08
N GLU A 247 5.15 6.61 19.64
CA GLU A 247 5.82 5.71 18.67
C GLU A 247 6.05 6.39 17.31
N ILE A 248 5.03 7.12 16.85
CA ILE A 248 5.10 7.86 15.59
C ILE A 248 6.10 9.00 15.73
N GLN A 249 6.10 9.71 16.86
CA GLN A 249 7.01 10.82 17.13
C GLN A 249 8.48 10.36 17.16
N GLU A 250 8.77 9.25 17.83
CA GLU A 250 10.13 8.67 17.91
C GLU A 250 10.71 8.40 16.52
N VAL A 251 9.94 7.79 15.62
CA VAL A 251 10.43 7.51 14.27
C VAL A 251 10.44 8.74 13.38
N LEU A 252 9.51 9.69 13.58
CA LEU A 252 9.51 10.98 12.87
C LEU A 252 10.77 11.80 13.16
N HIS A 253 11.45 11.60 14.29
CA HIS A 253 12.75 12.23 14.53
C HIS A 253 13.84 11.76 13.56
N SER A 254 13.76 10.52 13.08
CA SER A 254 14.69 9.98 12.07
C SER A 254 14.38 10.42 10.63
N LEU A 255 13.18 10.94 10.39
CA LEU A 255 12.66 11.32 9.06
C LEU A 255 12.16 12.77 9.05
N PRO A 256 13.06 13.77 8.91
CA PRO A 256 12.70 15.18 9.03
C PRO A 256 11.66 15.60 7.97
N ASN A 257 11.76 15.13 6.72
CA ASN A 257 10.86 15.51 5.64
C ASN A 257 9.38 15.18 5.94
N VAL A 258 9.13 14.02 6.55
CA VAL A 258 7.75 13.56 6.86
C VAL A 258 7.22 14.28 8.09
N ARG A 259 8.10 14.56 9.06
CA ARG A 259 7.77 15.37 10.22
C ARG A 259 7.38 16.79 9.83
N GLU A 260 8.18 17.44 9.00
CA GLU A 260 7.92 18.79 8.52
C GLU A 260 6.68 18.83 7.62
N PHE A 261 6.43 17.80 6.80
CA PHE A 261 5.19 17.67 6.04
C PHE A 261 3.95 17.63 6.96
N LEU A 262 3.99 16.85 8.03
CA LEU A 262 2.86 16.74 8.96
C LEU A 262 2.70 18.02 9.82
N MET A 263 3.80 18.57 10.34
CA MET A 263 3.76 19.75 11.20
C MET A 263 3.38 21.02 10.43
N SER A 264 3.87 21.19 9.20
CA SER A 264 3.51 22.34 8.35
C SER A 264 2.01 22.40 8.06
N PHE A 265 1.37 21.25 7.82
CA PHE A 265 -0.08 21.16 7.66
C PHE A 265 -0.84 21.53 8.95
N PHE A 266 -0.36 21.04 10.11
CA PHE A 266 -1.03 21.27 11.38
C PHE A 266 -0.89 22.71 11.89
N GLU A 267 0.30 23.31 11.74
CA GLU A 267 0.64 24.69 12.11
C GLU A 267 0.14 25.73 11.10
N CYS A 268 -0.52 25.31 10.02
CA CYS A 268 -1.00 26.18 8.93
C CYS A 268 0.11 26.93 8.16
N ARG A 269 1.32 26.36 8.06
CA ARG A 269 2.40 26.89 7.22
C ARG A 269 2.30 26.32 5.80
N TYR A 270 1.44 26.93 4.98
CA TYR A 270 1.07 26.38 3.68
C TYR A 270 2.17 26.46 2.61
N SER A 271 3.05 27.46 2.65
CA SER A 271 4.20 27.56 1.73
C SER A 271 5.10 26.33 1.83
N ASP A 272 5.50 25.99 3.05
CA ASP A 272 6.39 24.87 3.36
C ASP A 272 5.69 23.55 3.01
N PHE A 273 4.39 23.46 3.31
CA PHE A 273 3.58 22.29 3.01
C PHE A 273 3.59 21.94 1.52
N TYR A 274 3.50 22.93 0.61
CA TYR A 274 3.54 22.66 -0.83
C TYR A 274 4.91 22.14 -1.29
N CYS A 275 6.01 22.63 -0.71
CA CYS A 275 7.36 22.14 -0.97
C CYS A 275 7.51 20.67 -0.53
N TYR A 276 7.08 20.34 0.68
CA TYR A 276 7.13 18.96 1.18
C TYR A 276 6.16 18.04 0.45
N LEU A 277 4.98 18.53 0.03
CA LEU A 277 4.03 17.78 -0.79
C LEU A 277 4.64 17.35 -2.12
N ALA A 278 5.44 18.22 -2.77
CA ALA A 278 6.16 17.87 -4.00
C ALA A 278 7.21 16.76 -3.76
N GLY A 279 7.94 16.81 -2.64
CA GLY A 279 8.86 15.74 -2.24
C GLY A 279 8.14 14.40 -2.01
N MET A 280 6.98 14.44 -1.34
CA MET A 280 6.16 13.25 -1.11
C MET A 280 5.54 12.71 -2.41
N GLU A 281 5.16 13.57 -3.35
CA GLU A 281 4.68 13.17 -4.67
C GLU A 281 5.73 12.34 -5.41
N GLN A 282 7.00 12.77 -5.38
CA GLN A 282 8.10 12.03 -5.98
C GLN A 282 8.26 10.66 -5.33
N PHE A 283 8.26 10.59 -3.99
CA PHE A 283 8.32 9.34 -3.25
C PHE A 283 7.19 8.37 -3.65
N MET A 284 5.95 8.86 -3.71
CA MET A 284 4.79 8.06 -4.12
C MET A 284 4.90 7.56 -5.56
N SER A 285 5.40 8.39 -6.46
CA SER A 285 5.54 8.01 -7.86
C SER A 285 6.53 6.86 -8.06
N CYS A 286 7.52 6.76 -7.16
CA CYS A 286 8.50 5.68 -7.13
C CYS A 286 8.00 4.43 -6.39
N ASP A 287 6.85 4.48 -5.73
CA ASP A 287 6.33 3.36 -4.96
C ASP A 287 5.26 2.58 -5.71
N ARG A 288 5.40 1.25 -5.68
CA ARG A 288 4.55 0.31 -6.41
C ARG A 288 3.07 0.48 -6.09
N TYR A 289 2.73 0.56 -4.80
CA TYR A 289 1.34 0.61 -4.34
C TYR A 289 0.65 1.96 -4.59
N LEU A 290 1.41 3.05 -4.52
CA LEU A 290 0.87 4.42 -4.57
C LEU A 290 1.00 5.09 -5.93
N SER A 291 1.84 4.58 -6.84
CA SER A 291 2.11 5.17 -8.17
C SER A 291 0.85 5.48 -9.00
N GLN A 292 -0.12 4.56 -9.02
CA GLN A 292 -1.39 4.75 -9.75
C GLN A 292 -2.33 5.75 -9.08
N HIS A 293 -2.03 6.15 -7.85
CA HIS A 293 -2.90 6.92 -6.96
C HIS A 293 -2.29 8.26 -6.57
N THR A 294 -1.06 8.54 -6.97
CA THR A 294 -0.34 9.80 -6.67
C THR A 294 -1.14 11.05 -7.03
N ARG A 295 -1.73 11.09 -8.24
CA ARG A 295 -2.56 12.23 -8.68
C ARG A 295 -3.79 12.44 -7.81
N TYR A 296 -4.40 11.35 -7.35
CA TYR A 296 -5.55 11.43 -6.45
C TYR A 296 -5.12 11.97 -5.09
N TYR A 297 -4.03 11.44 -4.53
CA TYR A 297 -3.48 11.88 -3.25
C TYR A 297 -3.19 13.39 -3.22
N VAL A 298 -2.41 13.87 -4.20
CA VAL A 298 -2.04 15.30 -4.29
C VAL A 298 -3.28 16.18 -4.40
N ARG A 299 -4.27 15.77 -5.21
CA ARG A 299 -5.51 16.51 -5.39
C ARG A 299 -6.32 16.61 -4.10
N GLU A 300 -6.48 15.50 -3.38
CA GLU A 300 -7.23 15.49 -2.11
C GLU A 300 -6.50 16.32 -1.03
N MET A 301 -5.17 16.22 -0.93
CA MET A 301 -4.39 17.04 0.01
C MET A 301 -4.51 18.54 -0.28
N ARG A 302 -4.56 18.96 -1.55
CA ARG A 302 -4.81 20.36 -1.92
C ARG A 302 -6.20 20.82 -1.47
N ILE A 303 -7.24 20.00 -1.69
CA ILE A 303 -8.60 20.30 -1.23
C ILE A 303 -8.64 20.46 0.30
N HIS A 304 -7.98 19.58 1.05
CA HIS A 304 -7.91 19.69 2.51
C HIS A 304 -7.20 20.97 2.97
N ALA A 305 -6.07 21.32 2.35
CA ALA A 305 -5.35 22.54 2.68
C ALA A 305 -6.19 23.80 2.39
N PHE A 306 -6.88 23.84 1.24
CA PHE A 306 -7.78 24.94 0.89
C PHE A 306 -8.99 25.01 1.81
N SER A 307 -9.65 23.89 2.10
CA SER A 307 -10.78 23.84 3.03
C SER A 307 -10.37 24.35 4.41
N GLN A 308 -9.22 23.92 4.93
CA GLN A 308 -8.74 24.35 6.25
C GLN A 308 -8.47 25.85 6.30
N HIS A 309 -7.93 26.44 5.24
CA HIS A 309 -7.69 27.89 5.18
C HIS A 309 -9.00 28.67 5.03
N LEU A 310 -9.94 28.18 4.21
CA LEU A 310 -11.22 28.82 3.98
C LEU A 310 -12.16 28.73 5.19
N ASP A 311 -12.10 27.66 5.98
CA ASP A 311 -12.98 27.48 7.15
C ASP A 311 -12.80 28.58 8.22
N SER A 312 -11.61 29.18 8.31
CA SER A 312 -11.33 30.28 9.25
C SER A 312 -11.85 31.64 8.82
N TYR A 313 -12.18 31.84 7.53
CA TYR A 313 -12.53 33.16 6.97
C TYR A 313 -13.90 33.13 6.28
N SER A 314 -14.70 34.18 6.46
CA SER A 314 -15.94 34.37 5.70
C SER A 314 -15.70 34.95 4.31
N SER A 315 -14.73 35.86 4.20
CA SER A 315 -14.28 36.47 2.96
C SER A 315 -12.76 36.62 2.97
N LEU A 316 -12.11 36.41 1.83
CA LEU A 316 -10.65 36.46 1.69
C LEU A 316 -10.27 36.99 0.30
N SER A 317 -9.26 37.84 0.20
CA SER A 317 -8.73 38.26 -1.10
C SER A 317 -7.84 37.17 -1.72
N LEU A 318 -7.93 37.00 -3.04
CA LEU A 318 -7.12 36.03 -3.78
C LEU A 318 -5.62 36.25 -3.59
N ASP A 319 -5.17 37.51 -3.51
CA ASP A 319 -3.76 37.85 -3.34
C ASP A 319 -3.21 37.47 -1.96
N SER A 320 -4.02 37.65 -0.91
CA SER A 320 -3.64 37.25 0.45
C SER A 320 -3.54 35.73 0.56
N MET A 321 -4.47 35.01 -0.08
CA MET A 321 -4.44 33.55 -0.14
C MET A 321 -3.21 33.09 -0.92
N ALA A 322 -2.97 33.64 -2.12
CA ALA A 322 -1.82 33.32 -2.95
C ALA A 322 -0.49 33.52 -2.21
N SER A 323 -0.37 34.62 -1.46
CA SER A 323 0.80 34.91 -0.63
C SER A 323 1.00 33.89 0.50
N SER A 324 -0.08 33.46 1.15
CA SER A 324 -0.05 32.48 2.25
C SER A 324 0.38 31.09 1.77
N PHE A 325 -0.04 30.71 0.55
CA PHE A 325 0.31 29.44 -0.08
C PHE A 325 1.65 29.48 -0.85
N GLY A 326 2.22 30.67 -1.05
CA GLY A 326 3.45 30.85 -1.84
C GLY A 326 3.27 30.56 -3.33
N VAL A 327 2.06 30.76 -3.87
CA VAL A 327 1.71 30.48 -5.27
C VAL A 327 1.25 31.74 -5.99
N THR A 328 1.20 31.68 -7.33
CA THR A 328 0.68 32.80 -8.12
C THR A 328 -0.86 32.84 -8.08
N PRO A 329 -1.47 34.04 -8.14
CA PRO A 329 -2.94 34.17 -8.12
C PRO A 329 -3.59 33.50 -9.33
N ALA A 330 -2.94 33.51 -10.49
CA ALA A 330 -3.41 32.81 -11.69
C ALA A 330 -3.46 31.28 -11.52
N PHE A 331 -2.47 30.71 -10.82
CA PHE A 331 -2.47 29.28 -10.48
C PHE A 331 -3.63 28.95 -9.54
N LEU A 332 -3.80 29.76 -8.49
CA LEU A 332 -4.86 29.59 -7.50
C LEU A 332 -6.27 29.67 -8.12
N ASP A 333 -6.50 30.64 -9.01
CA ASP A 333 -7.75 30.78 -9.79
C ASP A 333 -8.07 29.49 -10.59
N SER A 334 -7.07 28.93 -11.27
CA SER A 334 -7.24 27.69 -12.05
C SER A 334 -7.55 26.45 -11.20
N GLU A 335 -7.01 26.36 -9.99
CA GLU A 335 -7.26 25.23 -9.10
C GLU A 335 -8.60 25.35 -8.38
N LEU A 336 -8.88 26.54 -7.81
CA LEU A 336 -10.13 26.81 -7.10
C LEU A 336 -11.33 26.67 -8.03
N SER A 337 -11.26 27.21 -9.25
CA SER A 337 -12.34 27.05 -10.24
C SER A 337 -12.67 25.58 -10.53
N ARG A 338 -11.65 24.72 -10.66
CA ARG A 338 -11.85 23.27 -10.85
C ARG A 338 -12.50 22.62 -9.62
N PHE A 339 -12.08 22.99 -8.42
CA PHE A 339 -12.62 22.40 -7.19
C PHE A 339 -14.02 22.87 -6.84
N ILE A 340 -14.32 24.15 -7.07
CA ILE A 340 -15.64 24.75 -6.93
C ILE A 340 -16.61 24.12 -7.95
N ALA A 341 -16.20 23.99 -9.22
CA ALA A 341 -17.01 23.34 -10.25
C ALA A 341 -17.31 21.86 -9.91
N SER A 342 -16.37 21.17 -9.26
CA SER A 342 -16.58 19.79 -8.78
C SER A 342 -17.43 19.70 -7.50
N GLY A 343 -17.79 20.82 -6.89
CA GLY A 343 -18.56 20.89 -5.64
C GLY A 343 -17.81 20.36 -4.41
N ARG A 344 -16.47 20.30 -4.46
CA ARG A 344 -15.64 19.81 -3.35
C ARG A 344 -15.24 20.92 -2.37
N LEU A 345 -15.27 22.18 -2.82
CA LEU A 345 -15.09 23.37 -1.99
C LEU A 345 -16.37 24.19 -2.01
N ALA A 346 -16.87 24.58 -0.83
CA ALA A 346 -18.07 25.40 -0.69
C ALA A 346 -17.71 26.88 -0.66
N CYS A 347 -17.08 27.37 -1.72
CA CYS A 347 -16.76 28.79 -1.89
C CYS A 347 -17.22 29.32 -3.24
N LYS A 348 -17.51 30.62 -3.27
CA LYS A 348 -17.79 31.39 -4.47
C LYS A 348 -16.62 32.34 -4.70
N MET A 349 -16.23 32.47 -5.96
CA MET A 349 -15.13 33.33 -6.35
C MET A 349 -15.67 34.45 -7.22
N ASP A 350 -15.42 35.69 -6.82
CA ASP A 350 -15.65 36.86 -7.65
C ASP A 350 -14.30 37.36 -8.18
N LYS A 351 -14.12 37.22 -9.49
CA LYS A 351 -12.88 37.59 -10.19
C LYS A 351 -12.73 39.10 -10.38
N VAL A 352 -13.84 39.86 -10.40
CA VAL A 352 -13.78 41.31 -10.61
C VAL A 352 -13.35 42.01 -9.34
N SER A 353 -13.92 41.62 -8.19
CA SER A 353 -13.52 42.13 -6.89
C SER A 353 -12.25 41.46 -6.32
N GLY A 354 -11.88 40.28 -6.84
CA GLY A 354 -10.73 39.51 -6.36
C GLY A 354 -10.98 38.87 -5.00
N VAL A 355 -12.24 38.67 -4.62
CA VAL A 355 -12.66 38.15 -3.31
C VAL A 355 -13.25 36.74 -3.44
N LEU A 356 -12.84 35.89 -2.50
CA LEU A 356 -13.42 34.58 -2.24
C LEU A 356 -14.39 34.70 -1.07
N GLU A 357 -15.63 34.29 -1.29
CA GLU A 357 -16.66 34.20 -0.26
C GLU A 357 -16.93 32.74 0.07
N THR A 358 -16.86 32.39 1.36
CA THR A 358 -17.17 31.03 1.79
C THR A 358 -18.66 30.90 2.04
N THR A 359 -19.28 29.92 1.37
CA THR A 359 -20.68 29.58 1.62
C THR A 359 -20.70 28.43 2.61
N ARG A 360 -21.39 28.58 3.73
CA ARG A 360 -21.60 27.48 4.68
C ARG A 360 -22.90 26.77 4.28
N PRO A 361 -22.85 25.60 3.61
CA PRO A 361 -24.07 24.87 3.30
C PRO A 361 -24.66 24.30 4.59
N ASP A 362 -25.98 24.45 4.76
CA ASP A 362 -26.69 23.81 5.86
C ASP A 362 -26.52 22.29 5.81
N ASN A 363 -26.35 21.66 6.98
CA ASN A 363 -26.19 20.20 7.09
C ASN A 363 -27.34 19.45 6.40
N VAL A 364 -28.57 19.96 6.48
CA VAL A 364 -29.75 19.36 5.86
C VAL A 364 -29.63 19.34 4.33
N ASN A 365 -29.17 20.43 3.72
CA ASN A 365 -28.99 20.51 2.27
C ASN A 365 -27.89 19.56 1.78
N SER A 366 -26.80 19.46 2.53
CA SER A 366 -25.72 18.50 2.24
C SER A 366 -26.22 17.05 2.31
N HIS A 367 -26.93 16.69 3.39
CA HIS A 367 -27.50 15.36 3.55
C HIS A 367 -28.53 15.03 2.46
N TYR A 368 -29.42 15.98 2.14
CA TYR A 368 -30.41 15.81 1.09
C TYR A 368 -29.77 15.54 -0.28
N GLN A 369 -28.76 16.34 -0.68
CA GLN A 369 -28.02 16.10 -1.92
C GLN A 369 -27.29 14.75 -1.92
N SER A 370 -26.73 14.34 -0.77
CA SER A 370 -26.08 13.03 -0.66
C SER A 370 -27.06 11.87 -0.82
N MET A 371 -28.27 12.01 -0.26
CA MET A 371 -29.33 11.01 -0.33
C MET A 371 -29.82 10.83 -1.77
N ILE A 372 -30.03 11.92 -2.51
CA ILE A 372 -30.40 11.86 -3.94
C ILE A 372 -29.32 11.13 -4.73
N LYS A 373 -28.04 11.50 -4.56
CA LYS A 373 -26.92 10.87 -5.29
C LYS A 373 -26.84 9.36 -5.02
N GLN A 374 -26.97 8.95 -3.75
CA GLN A 374 -26.96 7.52 -3.39
C GLN A 374 -28.22 6.79 -3.91
N GLY A 375 -29.37 7.45 -3.84
CA GLY A 375 -30.65 6.97 -4.37
C GLY A 375 -30.57 6.69 -5.86
N ASP A 376 -30.02 7.62 -6.66
CA ASP A 376 -29.85 7.46 -8.10
C ASP A 376 -28.94 6.28 -8.46
N ILE A 377 -27.84 6.09 -7.71
CA ILE A 377 -26.94 4.94 -7.92
C ILE A 377 -27.68 3.62 -7.65
N LEU A 378 -28.48 3.56 -6.59
CA LEU A 378 -29.25 2.38 -6.24
C LEU A 378 -30.34 2.10 -7.28
N LEU A 379 -31.11 3.11 -7.68
CA LEU A 379 -32.15 2.99 -8.71
C LEU A 379 -31.58 2.48 -10.03
N ASN A 380 -30.44 3.02 -10.47
CA ASN A 380 -29.76 2.57 -11.69
C ASN A 380 -29.30 1.10 -11.59
N ARG A 381 -28.86 0.63 -10.42
CA ARG A 381 -28.51 -0.79 -10.21
C ARG A 381 -29.75 -1.68 -10.24
N ILE A 382 -30.83 -1.28 -9.58
CA ILE A 382 -32.10 -2.03 -9.57
C ILE A 382 -32.67 -2.13 -10.99
N GLN A 383 -32.63 -1.05 -11.77
CA GLN A 383 -33.11 -1.05 -13.15
C GLN A 383 -32.30 -1.99 -14.05
N LYS A 384 -30.97 -2.02 -13.90
CA LYS A 384 -30.12 -2.98 -14.64
C LYS A 384 -30.41 -4.43 -14.23
N LEU A 385 -30.60 -4.69 -12.94
CA LEU A 385 -30.94 -6.02 -12.45
C LEU A 385 -32.32 -6.47 -12.94
N SER A 386 -33.33 -5.61 -12.93
CA SER A 386 -34.67 -5.96 -13.42
C SER A 386 -34.69 -6.29 -14.90
N GLN A 387 -33.89 -5.58 -15.72
CA GLN A 387 -33.74 -5.91 -17.14
C GLN A 387 -33.09 -7.29 -17.37
N VAL A 388 -32.14 -7.68 -16.53
CA VAL A 388 -31.48 -9.00 -16.64
C VAL A 388 -32.37 -10.13 -16.13
N ILE A 389 -33.22 -9.88 -15.13
CA ILE A 389 -34.11 -10.90 -14.55
C ILE A 389 -35.37 -11.12 -15.39
N ASN A 390 -35.83 -10.09 -16.11
CA ASN A 390 -37.04 -10.16 -16.95
C ASN A 390 -36.78 -10.73 -18.37
N ILE A 391 -35.52 -10.93 -18.75
CA ILE A 391 -35.10 -11.69 -19.95
C ILE A 391 -34.88 -13.14 -19.52
#